data_AF-A0A9W8JC16-F1
#
_entry.id   AF-A0A9W8JC16-F1
#
_cell.length_a   1.000
_cell.length_b   1.000
_cell.length_c   1.000
_cell.angle_alpha   90.00
_cell.angle_beta   90.00
_cell.angle_gamma   90.00
#
_symmetry.space_group_name_H-M   'P 1'
#
loop_
_entity.id
_entity.type
_entity.pdbx_description
1 polymer ?
#
loop_
_entity_poly.entity_id
_entity_poly.type
_entity_poly.pdbx_seq_one_letter_code
_entity_poly.pdbx_strand_id
1 'polypeptide(L)'
;MKFSAALLLTPFVLFASAAPNASPATAEEAVKEKIAAISVREVSPVELHARAPVTGTVNGDGVRYRRCPYTSCEAVGQYNRGRVITIICRTQGESVNGWNWWDRMDNGYYISDYYVDWTGGVPDVC
;
A
#
# COMPACT_ATOMS: atom_id res chain seq x y z
N MET A 1 101.27 -18.39 10.87
CA MET A 1 100.88 -19.83 10.77
C MET A 1 99.52 -19.93 11.44
N LYS A 2 98.43 -19.85 10.64
CA LYS A 2 97.58 -20.98 10.18
C LYS A 2 96.97 -21.77 11.35
N PHE A 3 95.63 -21.75 11.45
CA PHE A 3 94.66 -22.86 11.67
C PHE A 3 93.29 -22.18 11.92
N SER A 4 92.42 -22.11 10.92
CA SER A 4 91.40 -23.12 10.57
C SER A 4 90.24 -23.21 11.55
N ALA A 5 89.06 -22.82 11.03
CA ALA A 5 87.76 -23.47 11.13
C ALA A 5 87.14 -23.73 12.52
N ALA A 6 85.91 -23.27 12.71
CA ALA A 6 84.79 -24.16 13.03
C ALA A 6 83.46 -23.41 12.88
N LEU A 7 82.48 -24.15 12.36
CA LEU A 7 81.19 -23.76 11.85
C LEU A 7 80.14 -24.23 12.85
N LEU A 8 79.31 -23.35 13.41
CA LEU A 8 78.12 -23.75 14.18
C LEU A 8 76.93 -22.83 13.90
N LEU A 9 76.10 -23.31 12.96
CA LEU A 9 74.63 -23.41 13.04
C LEU A 9 73.89 -22.43 13.95
N THR A 10 73.11 -21.53 13.33
CA THR A 10 71.76 -21.24 13.82
C THR A 10 70.78 -21.29 12.64
N PRO A 11 69.66 -22.03 12.77
CA PRO A 11 68.63 -22.07 11.73
C PRO A 11 67.77 -20.80 11.85
N PHE A 12 67.74 -19.99 10.79
CA PHE A 12 66.83 -18.85 10.71
C PHE A 12 65.43 -19.39 10.35
N VAL A 13 64.52 -19.25 11.31
CA VAL A 13 63.14 -19.74 11.31
C VAL A 13 62.38 -19.15 10.12
N LEU A 14 61.80 -20.02 9.29
CA LEU A 14 60.79 -19.67 8.28
C LEU A 14 59.53 -19.17 9.00
N PHE A 15 59.30 -17.86 8.99
CA PHE A 15 58.00 -17.29 9.32
C PHE A 15 57.02 -17.61 8.19
N ALA A 16 56.20 -18.64 8.39
CA ALA A 16 54.97 -18.81 7.64
C ALA A 16 54.00 -17.70 8.07
N SER A 17 53.85 -16.65 7.25
CA SER A 17 52.76 -15.70 7.42
C SER A 17 51.46 -16.40 6.97
N ALA A 18 50.80 -17.07 7.91
CA ALA A 18 49.41 -17.44 7.77
C ALA A 18 48.61 -16.15 7.51
N ALA A 19 48.03 -16.04 6.32
CA ALA A 19 47.02 -15.03 6.03
C ALA A 19 45.90 -15.16 7.09
N PRO A 20 45.37 -14.06 7.63
CA PRO A 20 44.21 -14.14 8.50
C PRO A 20 43.05 -14.71 7.69
N ASN A 21 42.72 -15.98 7.94
CA ASN A 21 41.42 -16.53 7.60
C ASN A 21 40.39 -15.64 8.31
N ALA A 22 39.75 -14.75 7.54
CA ALA A 22 38.59 -14.01 8.00
C ALA A 22 37.54 -15.06 8.39
N SER A 23 37.42 -15.31 9.69
CA SER A 23 36.42 -16.19 10.25
C SER A 23 35.03 -15.62 9.92
N PRO A 24 34.08 -16.42 9.42
CA PRO A 24 32.74 -15.95 9.07
C PRO A 24 31.94 -15.38 10.25
N ALA A 25 32.42 -15.55 11.49
CA ALA A 25 31.79 -15.04 12.71
C ALA A 25 31.73 -13.50 12.80
N THR A 26 32.68 -12.76 12.21
CA THR A 26 32.68 -11.28 12.27
C THR A 26 31.66 -10.64 11.33
N ALA A 27 31.23 -11.34 10.29
CA ALA A 27 30.18 -10.85 9.38
C ALA A 27 28.79 -10.91 10.05
N GLU A 28 28.54 -11.90 10.91
CA GLU A 28 27.27 -12.08 11.60
C GLU A 28 27.07 -11.05 12.73
N GLU A 29 28.12 -10.70 13.48
CA GLU A 29 28.04 -9.69 14.53
C GLU A 29 27.88 -8.27 13.97
N ALA A 30 28.54 -7.94 12.85
CA ALA A 30 28.40 -6.63 12.19
C ALA A 30 27.00 -6.42 11.57
N VAL A 31 26.35 -7.50 11.14
CA VAL A 31 24.96 -7.46 10.69
C VAL A 31 24.03 -7.19 11.87
N LYS A 32 24.30 -7.76 13.04
CA LYS A 32 23.48 -7.59 14.25
C LYS A 32 23.45 -6.14 14.76
N GLU A 33 24.57 -5.43 14.71
CA GLU A 33 24.65 -4.00 15.06
C GLU A 33 23.86 -3.11 14.08
N LYS A 34 23.92 -3.42 12.77
CA LYS A 34 23.18 -2.68 11.75
C LYS A 34 21.67 -2.89 11.81
N ILE A 35 21.20 -4.08 12.18
CA ILE A 35 19.76 -4.35 12.31
C ILE A 35 19.19 -3.65 13.57
N ALA A 36 19.98 -3.54 14.65
CA ALA A 36 19.58 -2.82 15.86
C ALA A 36 19.40 -1.29 15.65
N ALA A 37 20.08 -0.72 14.64
CA ALA A 37 19.92 0.68 14.24
C ALA A 37 18.72 0.93 13.30
N ILE A 38 18.00 -0.12 12.87
CA ILE A 38 16.74 0.04 12.13
C ILE A 38 15.67 0.46 13.14
N SER A 39 15.57 1.77 13.35
CA SER A 39 14.43 2.38 14.02
C SER A 39 13.20 2.19 13.12
N VAL A 40 12.53 1.05 13.30
CA VAL A 40 11.15 0.91 12.84
C VAL A 40 10.39 1.97 13.62
N ARG A 41 10.02 3.06 12.93
CA ARG A 41 9.10 4.04 13.48
C ARG A 41 7.87 3.26 13.92
N GLU A 42 7.58 3.31 15.21
CA GLU A 42 6.33 2.82 15.76
C GLU A 42 5.23 3.51 14.95
N VAL A 43 4.57 2.73 14.10
CA VAL A 43 3.47 3.24 13.30
C VAL A 43 2.38 3.48 14.32
N SER A 44 2.10 4.76 14.61
CA SER A 44 0.89 5.14 15.35
C SER A 44 -0.26 4.32 14.79
N PRO A 45 -1.18 3.77 15.61
CA PRO A 45 -2.34 3.07 15.10
C PRO A 45 -2.95 3.94 14.01
N VAL A 46 -2.98 3.44 12.77
CA VAL A 46 -3.77 4.08 11.73
C VAL A 46 -5.19 3.92 12.25
N GLU A 47 -5.70 4.92 12.95
CA GLU A 47 -7.14 5.02 13.16
C GLU A 47 -7.71 5.01 11.77
N LEU A 48 -8.37 3.89 11.45
CA LEU A 48 -9.11 3.71 10.22
C LEU A 48 -10.27 4.69 10.30
N HIS A 49 -9.99 5.95 10.03
CA HIS A 49 -10.98 6.98 9.86
C HIS A 49 -11.76 6.51 8.64
N ALA A 50 -12.96 5.96 8.87
CA ALA A 50 -13.90 5.70 7.80
C ALA A 50 -13.96 7.00 7.00
N ARG A 51 -13.61 6.93 5.73
CA ARG A 51 -13.49 8.14 4.91
C ARG A 51 -14.86 8.80 4.91
N ALA A 52 -14.88 10.11 5.11
CA ALA A 52 -16.13 10.84 5.23
C ALA A 52 -16.99 10.60 3.97
N PRO A 53 -18.33 10.45 4.13
CA PRO A 53 -19.23 10.38 3.00
C PRO A 53 -19.01 11.53 2.03
N VAL A 54 -19.12 11.23 0.73
CA VAL A 54 -18.93 12.22 -0.33
C VAL A 54 -20.29 12.81 -0.71
N THR A 55 -20.32 14.10 -1.03
CA THR A 55 -21.54 14.74 -1.53
C THR A 55 -21.56 14.71 -3.06
N GLY A 56 -22.67 14.22 -3.62
CA GLY A 56 -22.93 14.20 -5.05
C GLY A 56 -24.12 15.06 -5.44
N THR A 57 -24.13 15.54 -6.67
CA THR A 57 -25.26 16.25 -7.29
C THR A 57 -25.70 15.49 -8.53
N VAL A 58 -26.98 15.17 -8.62
CA VAL A 58 -27.55 14.50 -9.80
C VAL A 58 -27.52 15.44 -11.00
N ASN A 59 -26.99 14.98 -12.13
CA ASN A 59 -26.78 15.80 -13.35
C ASN A 59 -27.79 15.51 -14.48
N GLY A 60 -28.74 14.59 -14.26
CA GLY A 60 -29.83 14.23 -15.18
C GLY A 60 -31.23 14.38 -14.58
N ASP A 61 -32.26 14.40 -15.42
CA ASP A 61 -33.66 14.43 -15.00
C ASP A 61 -34.30 13.04 -15.01
N GLY A 62 -35.11 12.72 -13.99
CA GLY A 62 -35.76 11.41 -13.88
C GLY A 62 -34.77 10.24 -13.70
N VAL A 63 -33.60 10.49 -13.11
CA VAL A 63 -32.58 9.46 -12.86
C VAL A 63 -33.09 8.51 -11.78
N ARG A 64 -33.26 7.24 -12.14
CA ARG A 64 -33.80 6.22 -11.24
C ARG A 64 -32.72 5.70 -10.29
N TYR A 65 -33.03 5.67 -9.00
CA TYR A 65 -32.23 4.94 -8.00
C TYR A 65 -32.91 3.62 -7.64
N ARG A 66 -32.10 2.62 -7.34
CA ARG A 66 -32.48 1.20 -7.39
C ARG A 66 -31.99 0.43 -6.17
N ARG A 67 -32.58 -0.74 -5.92
CA ARG A 67 -32.17 -1.61 -4.80
C ARG A 67 -30.80 -2.26 -4.97
N CYS A 68 -30.26 -2.32 -6.18
CA CYS A 68 -28.96 -2.89 -6.48
C CYS A 68 -28.30 -2.15 -7.66
N PRO A 69 -27.00 -2.34 -7.93
CA PRO A 69 -26.27 -1.63 -8.98
C PRO A 69 -26.52 -2.21 -10.40
N TYR A 70 -27.77 -2.51 -10.73
CA TYR A 70 -28.21 -3.03 -12.03
C TYR A 70 -29.52 -2.37 -12.43
N THR A 71 -29.70 -2.07 -13.71
CA THR A 71 -30.92 -1.47 -14.26
C THR A 71 -32.11 -2.44 -14.29
N SER A 72 -31.85 -3.74 -14.15
CA SER A 72 -32.88 -4.77 -13.94
C SER A 72 -33.46 -4.76 -12.53
N CYS A 73 -32.76 -4.19 -11.55
CA CYS A 73 -33.29 -4.07 -10.19
C CYS A 73 -34.39 -3.02 -10.09
N GLU A 74 -35.33 -3.28 -9.17
CA GLU A 74 -36.44 -2.39 -8.86
C GLU A 74 -35.95 -0.96 -8.65
N ALA A 75 -36.53 -0.03 -9.41
CA ALA A 75 -36.36 1.40 -9.17
C ALA A 75 -37.28 1.80 -8.02
N VAL A 76 -36.69 2.27 -6.93
CA VAL A 76 -37.43 2.67 -5.71
C VAL A 76 -37.92 4.11 -5.83
N GLY A 77 -37.36 4.88 -6.76
CA GLY A 77 -37.80 6.22 -7.09
C GLY A 77 -36.88 6.87 -8.13
N GLN A 78 -36.96 8.20 -8.21
CA GLN A 78 -36.16 8.98 -9.13
C GLN A 78 -35.77 10.34 -8.54
N TYR A 79 -34.65 10.87 -9.02
CA TYR A 79 -34.19 12.22 -8.76
C TYR A 79 -34.07 13.02 -10.06
N ASN A 80 -34.27 14.32 -9.94
CA ASN A 80 -34.06 15.27 -11.03
C ASN A 80 -32.73 16.00 -10.86
N ARG A 81 -32.33 16.74 -11.89
CA ARG A 81 -31.08 17.48 -11.90
C ARG A 81 -31.01 18.45 -10.72
N GLY A 82 -29.82 18.59 -10.14
CA GLY A 82 -29.55 19.46 -9.00
C GLY A 82 -29.90 18.84 -7.66
N ARG A 83 -30.47 17.63 -7.62
CA ARG A 83 -30.68 16.91 -6.36
C ARG A 83 -29.33 16.57 -5.74
N VAL A 84 -29.09 17.08 -4.53
CA VAL A 84 -27.95 16.70 -3.70
C VAL A 84 -28.22 15.37 -3.01
N ILE A 85 -27.22 14.49 -3.02
CA ILE A 85 -27.22 13.16 -2.41
C ILE A 85 -25.94 12.94 -1.60
N THR A 86 -26.02 12.07 -0.60
CA THR A 86 -24.87 11.62 0.18
C THR A 86 -24.47 10.21 -0.26
N ILE A 87 -23.21 10.06 -0.64
CA ILE A 87 -22.62 8.82 -1.18
C ILE A 87 -21.73 8.21 -0.10
N ILE A 88 -21.99 6.95 0.23
CA ILE A 88 -21.23 6.20 1.23
C ILE A 88 -20.02 5.53 0.59
N CYS A 89 -20.23 4.88 -0.56
CA CYS A 89 -19.20 4.20 -1.32
C CYS A 89 -19.70 3.95 -2.75
N ARG A 90 -18.80 3.58 -3.65
CA ARG A 90 -19.10 3.19 -5.03
C ARG A 90 -18.80 1.72 -5.26
N THR A 91 -19.53 1.08 -6.16
CA THR A 91 -19.31 -0.33 -6.50
C THR A 91 -19.48 -0.54 -8.00
N GLN A 92 -18.93 -1.63 -8.52
CA GLN A 92 -19.13 -1.99 -9.92
C GLN A 92 -20.50 -2.65 -10.10
N GLY A 93 -21.11 -2.39 -11.25
CA GLY A 93 -22.41 -2.93 -11.61
C GLY A 93 -22.62 -2.98 -13.12
N GLU A 94 -23.89 -2.95 -13.53
CA GLU A 94 -24.25 -2.88 -14.95
C GLU A 94 -23.68 -1.60 -15.59
N SER A 95 -23.19 -1.70 -16.82
CA SER A 95 -22.72 -0.54 -17.57
C SER A 95 -23.89 0.31 -18.05
N VAL A 96 -23.91 1.57 -17.64
CA VAL A 96 -24.87 2.59 -18.09
C VAL A 96 -24.09 3.59 -18.92
N ASN A 97 -24.44 3.70 -20.21
CA ASN A 97 -23.75 4.58 -21.18
C ASN A 97 -22.21 4.39 -21.22
N GLY A 98 -21.75 3.15 -21.02
CA GLY A 98 -20.32 2.83 -21.01
C GLY A 98 -19.63 3.00 -19.65
N TRP A 99 -20.37 3.40 -18.60
CA TRP A 99 -19.85 3.59 -17.25
C TRP A 99 -20.42 2.53 -16.30
N ASN A 100 -19.55 1.75 -15.66
CA ASN A 100 -19.93 0.60 -14.83
C ASN A 100 -19.86 0.86 -13.32
N TRP A 101 -19.66 2.11 -12.90
CA TRP A 101 -19.72 2.48 -11.49
C TRP A 101 -21.12 2.91 -11.06
N TRP A 102 -21.43 2.57 -9.81
CA TRP A 102 -22.68 2.90 -9.14
C TRP A 102 -22.39 3.41 -7.74
N ASP A 103 -23.09 4.47 -7.35
CA ASP A 103 -23.01 5.06 -6.03
C ASP A 103 -24.03 4.45 -5.10
N ARG A 104 -23.56 3.92 -3.97
CA ARG A 104 -24.42 3.57 -2.85
C ARG A 104 -24.63 4.80 -1.98
N MET A 105 -25.87 5.24 -1.89
CA MET A 105 -26.26 6.37 -1.06
C MET A 105 -26.47 5.96 0.40
N ASP A 106 -26.57 6.95 1.28
CA ASP A 106 -26.86 6.79 2.71
C ASP A 106 -28.19 6.06 3.00
N ASN A 107 -29.17 6.21 2.11
CA ASN A 107 -30.44 5.48 2.14
C ASN A 107 -30.33 4.00 1.74
N GLY A 108 -29.13 3.53 1.39
CA GLY A 108 -28.83 2.14 1.02
C GLY A 108 -29.17 1.77 -0.43
N TYR A 109 -29.69 2.70 -1.23
CA TYR A 109 -30.00 2.48 -2.64
C TYR A 109 -28.84 2.94 -3.54
N TYR A 110 -28.91 2.50 -4.80
CA TYR A 110 -27.87 2.68 -5.79
C TYR A 110 -28.34 3.60 -6.92
N ILE A 111 -27.50 4.53 -7.32
CA ILE A 111 -27.68 5.38 -8.50
C ILE A 111 -26.46 5.20 -9.41
N SER A 112 -26.63 5.24 -10.73
CA SER A 112 -25.48 5.11 -11.63
C SER A 112 -24.60 6.35 -11.51
N ASP A 113 -23.31 6.13 -11.27
CA ASP A 113 -22.29 7.17 -11.10
C ASP A 113 -22.17 8.05 -12.36
N TYR A 114 -22.55 7.52 -13.53
CA TYR A 114 -22.66 8.29 -14.78
C TYR A 114 -23.52 9.56 -14.65
N TYR A 115 -24.52 9.54 -13.75
CA TYR A 115 -25.47 10.63 -13.55
C TYR A 115 -25.20 11.48 -12.31
N VAL A 116 -24.03 11.35 -11.69
CA VAL A 116 -23.69 12.01 -10.43
C VAL A 116 -22.37 12.76 -10.57
N ASP A 117 -22.41 14.05 -10.25
CA ASP A 117 -21.21 14.88 -10.13
C ASP A 117 -20.86 15.00 -8.63
N TRP A 118 -19.74 14.42 -8.20
CA TRP A 118 -19.28 14.53 -6.81
C TRP A 118 -18.28 15.66 -6.57
N THR A 119 -18.28 16.17 -5.35
CA THR A 119 -17.30 17.17 -4.86
C THR A 119 -16.61 16.64 -3.60
N GLY A 120 -15.32 16.95 -3.42
CA GLY A 120 -14.57 16.56 -2.21
C GLY A 120 -13.75 15.27 -2.31
N GLY A 121 -13.72 14.61 -3.47
CA GLY A 121 -12.89 13.42 -3.74
C GLY A 121 -13.68 12.25 -4.30
N VAL A 122 -12.99 11.18 -4.66
CA VAL A 122 -13.59 9.95 -5.17
C VAL A 122 -14.06 9.10 -3.97
N PRO A 123 -15.33 8.65 -3.91
CA PRO A 123 -15.80 7.73 -2.90
C PRO A 123 -15.00 6.43 -2.86
N ASP A 124 -14.90 5.86 -1.67
CA ASP A 124 -14.27 4.56 -1.48
C ASP A 124 -15.09 3.45 -2.15
N VAL A 125 -14.43 2.34 -2.42
CA VAL A 125 -15.09 1.18 -3.02
C VAL A 125 -15.82 0.41 -1.92
N CYS A 126 -17.10 0.07 -2.15
CA CYS A 126 -17.77 -1.03 -1.47
C CYS A 126 -17.25 -2.34 -2.10
#